data_AF-A0A542AY28-F1
#
_entry.id   AF-A0A542AY28-F1
#
_cell.length_a   1.000
_cell.length_b   1.000
_cell.length_c   1.000
_cell.angle_alpha   90.00
_cell.angle_beta   90.00
_cell.angle_gamma   90.00
#
_symmetry.space_group_name_H-M   'P 1'
#
loop_
_entity.id
_entity.type
_entity.pdbx_description
1 polymer ?
#
loop_
_entity_poly.entity_id
_entity_poly.type
_entity_poly.pdbx_seq_one_letter_code
_entity_poly.pdbx_strand_id
1 'polypeptide(L)'
;MKYVKSSFLIAIILFFISSCAEEENVIITNNYIINPNWDKVDNSLLLERMIVKDGETINISNLDPSELFEKLKTDTSFAFTANVHHNGVDYSKRKIYFNKENGFKWRKRPDLDPSRNFTLTTLGKLEQNTWYFLGGLSKIKTLYYIYIDSSNKLHQFRVPAVHWTNI
;
A
#
# COMPACT_ATOMS: atom_id res chain seq x y z
N MET A 1 -4.87 2.76 -62.78
CA MET A 1 -3.86 2.21 -61.86
C MET A 1 -4.15 2.74 -60.47
N LYS A 2 -4.43 1.85 -59.51
CA LYS A 2 -5.00 2.13 -58.19
C LYS A 2 -3.90 2.55 -57.21
N TYR A 3 -3.81 3.83 -56.88
CA TYR A 3 -2.98 4.30 -55.76
C TYR A 3 -3.79 4.24 -54.45
N VAL A 4 -3.80 3.01 -53.93
CA VAL A 4 -3.82 2.59 -52.51
C VAL A 4 -4.01 3.77 -51.53
N LYS A 5 -5.23 4.03 -51.01
CA LYS A 5 -5.78 3.54 -49.73
C LYS A 5 -4.76 3.03 -48.67
N SER A 6 -3.53 3.56 -48.62
CA SER A 6 -2.43 3.03 -47.79
C SER A 6 -1.88 3.97 -46.72
N SER A 7 -2.59 5.05 -46.36
CA SER A 7 -2.09 5.99 -45.35
C SER A 7 -2.95 6.07 -44.09
N PHE A 8 -4.15 5.46 -44.10
CA PHE A 8 -5.07 5.53 -42.96
C PHE A 8 -4.94 4.34 -42.00
N LEU A 9 -4.36 3.22 -42.44
CA LEU A 9 -4.26 2.00 -41.63
C LEU A 9 -3.11 2.03 -40.62
N ILE A 10 -2.06 2.81 -40.89
CA ILE A 10 -0.86 2.90 -40.03
C ILE A 10 -1.14 3.79 -38.80
N ALA A 11 -1.97 4.82 -38.93
CA ALA A 11 -2.35 5.69 -37.81
C ALA A 11 -3.27 5.00 -36.79
N ILE A 12 -4.09 4.04 -37.23
CA ILE A 12 -5.01 3.30 -36.35
C ILE A 12 -4.26 2.24 -35.52
N ILE A 13 -3.19 1.63 -36.05
CA ILE A 13 -2.36 0.66 -35.31
C ILE A 13 -1.55 1.35 -34.20
N LEU A 14 -1.13 2.61 -34.40
CA LEU A 14 -0.46 3.40 -33.36
C LEU A 14 -1.40 3.85 -32.22
N PHE A 15 -2.72 3.79 -32.42
CA PHE A 15 -3.71 4.20 -31.41
C PHE A 15 -4.12 3.05 -30.46
N PHE A 16 -3.87 1.79 -30.80
CA PHE A 16 -4.24 0.63 -29.98
C PHE A 16 -3.14 0.10 -29.05
N ILE A 17 -1.95 0.71 -29.07
CA ILE A 17 -0.91 0.46 -28.06
C ILE A 17 -0.99 1.44 -26.89
N SER A 18 -2.14 2.08 -26.66
CA SER A 18 -2.47 2.59 -25.32
C SER A 18 -2.68 1.38 -24.41
N SER A 19 -1.53 0.83 -24.01
CA SER A 19 -1.28 -0.06 -22.90
C SER A 19 -2.45 -0.02 -21.92
N CYS A 20 -3.29 -1.06 -21.97
CA CYS A 20 -3.82 -1.63 -20.75
C CYS A 20 -2.61 -2.02 -19.92
N ALA A 21 -2.01 -1.04 -19.23
CA ALA A 21 -1.03 -1.30 -18.20
C ALA A 21 -1.82 -2.02 -17.11
N GLU A 22 -1.76 -3.36 -17.11
CA GLU A 22 -2.23 -4.14 -16.00
C GLU A 22 -1.55 -3.58 -14.74
N GLU A 23 -2.36 -3.21 -13.75
CA GLU A 23 -1.84 -2.74 -12.47
C GLU A 23 -1.04 -3.89 -11.88
N GLU A 24 0.28 -3.73 -11.80
CA GLU A 24 1.11 -4.76 -11.21
C GLU A 24 0.71 -4.93 -9.72
N ASN A 25 0.57 -6.18 -9.29
CA ASN A 25 0.01 -6.47 -7.97
C ASN A 25 1.01 -6.13 -6.86
N VAL A 26 0.57 -5.30 -5.90
CA VAL A 26 1.28 -5.09 -4.63
C VAL A 26 1.37 -6.42 -3.88
N ILE A 27 2.58 -6.76 -3.44
CA ILE A 27 2.86 -7.97 -2.64
C ILE A 27 3.08 -7.54 -1.19
N ILE A 28 2.27 -8.06 -0.28
CA ILE A 28 2.41 -7.84 1.16
C ILE A 28 2.61 -9.19 1.85
N THR A 29 3.66 -9.28 2.66
CA THR A 29 3.97 -10.45 3.50
C THR A 29 4.21 -10.00 4.93
N ASN A 30 4.36 -10.93 5.89
CA ASN A 30 4.71 -10.55 7.27
C ASN A 30 6.10 -9.91 7.39
N ASN A 31 6.95 -10.04 6.37
CA ASN A 31 8.35 -9.63 6.43
C ASN A 31 8.63 -8.40 5.57
N TYR A 32 7.95 -8.27 4.43
CA TYR A 32 8.23 -7.23 3.45
C TYR A 32 7.03 -6.88 2.57
N ILE A 33 7.15 -5.71 1.92
CA ILE A 33 6.29 -5.22 0.84
C ILE A 33 7.10 -5.12 -0.45
N ILE A 34 6.46 -5.41 -1.59
CA ILE A 34 6.92 -4.98 -2.91
C ILE A 34 5.77 -4.19 -3.52
N ASN A 35 6.03 -2.96 -3.94
CA ASN A 35 5.03 -2.12 -4.57
C ASN A 35 5.51 -1.64 -5.95
N PRO A 36 4.98 -2.22 -7.04
CA PRO A 36 5.32 -1.81 -8.40
C PRO A 36 4.71 -0.47 -8.81
N ASN A 37 3.78 0.06 -8.02
CA ASN A 37 3.16 1.36 -8.30
C ASN A 37 4.07 2.55 -7.96
N TRP A 38 5.15 2.33 -7.21
CA TRP A 38 6.06 3.41 -6.84
C TRP A 38 6.97 3.86 -7.98
N ASP A 39 7.31 5.14 -7.97
CA ASP A 39 8.32 5.72 -8.84
C ASP A 39 9.21 6.73 -8.09
N LYS A 40 9.91 7.62 -8.81
CA LYS A 40 10.81 8.60 -8.18
C LYS A 40 10.07 9.76 -7.51
N VAL A 41 8.80 9.97 -7.87
CA VAL A 41 7.93 11.05 -7.42
C VAL A 41 6.93 10.53 -6.40
N ASP A 42 6.30 9.39 -6.67
CA ASP A 42 5.33 8.75 -5.78
C ASP A 42 5.89 7.46 -5.20
N ASN A 43 6.50 7.58 -4.02
CA ASN A 43 7.13 6.48 -3.28
C ASN A 43 6.88 6.56 -1.78
N SER A 44 5.77 7.19 -1.41
CA SER A 44 5.38 7.30 -0.02
C SER A 44 4.80 5.99 0.50
N LEU A 45 5.07 5.68 1.77
CA LEU A 45 4.52 4.55 2.48
C LEU A 45 4.05 5.01 3.84
N LEU A 46 2.82 4.67 4.19
CA LEU A 46 2.25 4.83 5.52
C LEU A 46 1.97 3.44 6.08
N LEU A 47 2.40 3.19 7.31
CA LEU A 47 2.10 1.97 8.06
C LEU A 47 1.59 2.35 9.44
N GLU A 48 0.37 1.93 9.75
CA GLU A 48 -0.30 2.19 11.02
C GLU A 48 -0.75 0.89 11.63
N ARG A 49 -0.56 0.74 12.93
CA ARG A 49 -1.24 -0.31 13.70
C ARG A 49 -2.67 0.16 13.92
N MET A 50 -3.60 -0.77 13.81
CA MET A 50 -5.02 -0.52 13.97
C MET A 50 -5.56 -1.31 15.17
N ILE A 51 -6.52 -0.71 15.87
CA ILE A 51 -7.20 -1.29 17.03
C ILE A 51 -8.68 -1.41 16.68
N VAL A 52 -9.30 -2.51 17.07
CA VAL A 52 -10.76 -2.68 16.96
C VAL A 52 -11.43 -1.70 17.92
N LYS A 53 -12.41 -0.93 17.43
CA LYS A 53 -13.15 0.03 18.25
C LYS A 53 -13.90 -0.68 19.37
N ASP A 54 -14.15 0.06 20.45
CA ASP A 54 -14.77 -0.51 21.65
C ASP A 54 -16.20 -0.98 21.34
N GLY A 55 -16.51 -2.23 21.68
CA GLY A 55 -17.80 -2.87 21.37
C GLY A 55 -17.87 -3.52 19.98
N GLU A 56 -16.88 -3.31 19.11
CA GLU A 56 -16.84 -3.94 17.78
C GLU A 56 -16.18 -5.31 17.82
N THR A 57 -16.59 -6.17 16.87
CA THR A 57 -15.93 -7.45 16.60
C THR A 57 -15.76 -7.63 15.09
N ILE A 58 -14.68 -8.28 14.69
CA ILE A 58 -14.37 -8.54 13.28
C ILE A 58 -14.28 -10.04 13.08
N ASN A 59 -15.21 -10.60 12.32
CA ASN A 59 -15.14 -11.99 11.86
C ASN A 59 -14.49 -12.04 10.47
N ILE A 60 -13.21 -12.40 10.45
CA ILE A 60 -12.36 -12.47 9.27
C ILE A 60 -12.94 -13.39 8.18
N SER A 61 -13.67 -14.44 8.56
CA SER A 61 -14.18 -15.45 7.62
C SER A 61 -15.33 -14.96 6.75
N ASN A 62 -16.02 -13.89 7.16
CA ASN A 62 -17.17 -13.31 6.46
C ASN A 62 -17.14 -11.77 6.54
N LEU A 63 -15.95 -11.19 6.39
CA LEU A 63 -15.74 -9.75 6.49
C LEU A 63 -15.98 -9.10 5.13
N ASP A 64 -16.90 -8.13 5.07
CA ASP A 64 -16.90 -7.13 4.01
C ASP A 64 -15.75 -6.13 4.28
N PRO A 65 -14.76 -5.98 3.37
CA PRO A 65 -13.65 -5.07 3.58
C PRO A 65 -14.06 -3.63 3.85
N SER A 66 -15.22 -3.16 3.37
CA SER A 66 -15.70 -1.80 3.61
C SER A 66 -15.99 -1.52 5.09
N GLU A 67 -16.40 -2.53 5.86
CA GLU A 67 -16.66 -2.41 7.30
C GLU A 67 -15.40 -2.13 8.12
N LEU A 68 -14.21 -2.42 7.59
CA LEU A 68 -12.95 -2.22 8.31
C LEU A 68 -12.73 -0.77 8.70
N PHE A 69 -13.18 0.17 7.86
CA PHE A 69 -13.08 1.59 8.15
C PHE A 69 -13.92 1.99 9.37
N GLU A 70 -15.10 1.40 9.50
CA GLU A 70 -16.03 1.70 10.60
C GLU A 70 -15.58 1.02 11.90
N LYS A 71 -14.97 -0.16 11.81
CA LYS A 71 -14.63 -1.00 12.97
C LYS A 71 -13.22 -0.79 13.51
N LEU A 72 -12.32 -0.19 12.73
CA LEU A 72 -10.93 0.03 13.14
C LEU A 72 -10.65 1.52 13.44
N LYS A 73 -9.82 1.77 14.44
CA LYS A 73 -9.22 3.08 14.74
C LYS A 73 -7.69 2.96 14.75
N THR A 74 -6.99 4.00 14.34
CA THR A 74 -5.51 4.03 14.37
C THR A 74 -5.01 3.97 15.81
N ASP A 75 -4.01 3.13 16.07
CA ASP A 75 -3.16 3.21 17.26
C ASP A 75 -2.11 4.31 17.08
N THR A 76 -2.31 5.44 17.75
CA THR A 76 -1.38 6.58 17.65
C THR A 76 0.00 6.27 18.23
N SER A 77 0.17 5.20 19.03
CA SER A 77 1.49 4.77 19.49
C SER A 77 2.33 4.12 18.38
N PHE A 78 1.72 3.64 17.29
CA PHE A 78 2.39 3.03 16.15
C PHE A 78 1.79 3.50 14.82
N ALA A 79 2.33 4.60 14.29
CA ALA A 79 1.93 5.17 13.00
C ALA A 79 3.14 5.87 12.38
N PHE A 80 3.61 5.32 11.26
CA PHE A 80 4.89 5.69 10.65
C PHE A 80 4.76 5.91 9.16
N THR A 81 5.50 6.91 8.67
CA THR A 81 5.63 7.24 7.25
C THR A 81 7.06 7.01 6.79
N ALA A 82 7.24 6.65 5.53
CA ALA A 82 8.54 6.57 4.88
C ALA A 82 8.44 7.08 3.44
N ASN A 83 9.56 7.62 2.94
CA ASN A 83 9.74 7.88 1.51
C ASN A 83 10.76 6.85 1.01
N VAL A 84 10.33 5.97 0.11
CA VAL A 84 11.12 4.83 -0.35
C VAL A 84 12.07 5.29 -1.45
N HIS A 85 13.22 5.85 -1.09
CA HIS A 85 14.18 6.40 -2.07
C HIS A 85 14.75 5.30 -2.97
N HIS A 86 14.72 5.47 -4.30
CA HIS A 86 15.32 4.53 -5.26
C HIS A 86 16.79 4.23 -4.91
N ASN A 87 17.15 2.95 -4.86
CA ASN A 87 18.48 2.47 -4.46
C ASN A 87 19.21 1.72 -5.59
N GLY A 88 18.80 1.89 -6.84
CA GLY A 88 19.33 1.13 -7.99
C GLY A 88 18.54 -0.14 -8.32
N VAL A 89 17.62 -0.55 -7.45
CA VAL A 89 16.69 -1.65 -7.70
C VAL A 89 15.34 -1.09 -8.11
N ASP A 90 14.78 -1.64 -9.19
CA ASP A 90 13.41 -1.37 -9.65
C ASP A 90 12.40 -1.59 -8.52
N TYR A 91 11.46 -0.64 -8.34
CA TYR A 91 10.42 -0.70 -7.32
C TYR A 91 9.56 -1.96 -7.42
N SER A 92 9.28 -2.43 -8.63
CA SER A 92 8.53 -3.68 -8.89
C SER A 92 9.21 -4.93 -8.34
N LYS A 93 10.51 -4.85 -8.00
CA LYS A 93 11.32 -5.97 -7.49
C LYS A 93 11.86 -5.71 -6.08
N ARG A 94 11.82 -4.45 -5.63
CA ARG A 94 12.44 -4.05 -4.37
C ARG A 94 11.58 -4.48 -3.19
N LYS A 95 12.18 -5.29 -2.33
CA LYS A 95 11.61 -5.67 -1.03
C LYS A 95 11.89 -4.58 0.00
N ILE A 96 10.82 -4.10 0.62
CA ILE A 96 10.86 -3.20 1.78
C ILE A 96 10.53 -4.00 3.03
N TYR A 97 11.54 -4.26 3.85
CA TYR A 97 11.43 -5.09 5.04
C TYR A 97 10.99 -4.29 6.26
N PHE A 98 10.14 -4.85 7.12
CA PHE A 98 9.76 -4.18 8.37
C PHE A 98 10.87 -4.27 9.43
N ASN A 99 11.57 -5.41 9.46
CA ASN A 99 12.54 -5.79 10.48
C ASN A 99 14.01 -5.70 10.02
N LYS A 100 14.29 -4.99 8.93
CA LYS A 100 15.64 -4.76 8.42
C LYS A 100 15.78 -3.33 7.92
N GLU A 101 17.01 -2.86 7.84
CA GLU A 101 17.30 -1.55 7.27
C GLU A 101 17.04 -1.57 5.75
N ASN A 102 16.36 -0.53 5.24
CA ASN A 102 16.00 -0.41 3.83
C ASN A 102 16.74 0.71 3.09
N GLY A 103 17.69 1.38 3.76
CA GLY A 103 18.37 2.57 3.25
C GLY A 103 17.54 3.86 3.36
N PHE A 104 16.50 3.87 4.19
CA PHE A 104 15.74 5.05 4.56
C PHE A 104 15.28 4.97 6.02
N LYS A 105 14.74 6.08 6.54
CA LYS A 105 14.18 6.16 7.88
C LYS A 105 12.66 6.13 7.86
N TRP A 106 12.08 5.32 8.73
CA TRP A 106 10.70 5.46 9.16
C TRP A 106 10.60 6.67 10.08
N ARG A 107 9.60 7.52 9.84
CA ARG A 107 9.35 8.72 10.64
C ARG A 107 7.97 8.61 11.26
N LYS A 108 7.83 9.02 12.51
CA LYS A 108 6.51 9.11 13.14
C LYS A 108 5.60 10.02 12.29
N ARG A 109 4.30 9.67 12.21
CA ARG A 109 3.32 10.43 11.41
C ARG A 109 3.37 11.93 11.82
N PRO A 110 3.35 12.89 10.87
CA PRO A 110 3.62 14.31 11.18
C PRO A 110 2.69 14.95 12.21
N ASP A 111 1.43 14.52 12.27
CA ASP A 111 0.45 14.98 13.27
C ASP A 111 0.78 14.51 14.69
N LEU A 112 1.50 13.39 14.82
CA LEU A 112 1.91 12.79 16.10
C LEU A 112 3.33 13.21 16.53
N ASP A 113 4.18 13.60 15.58
CA ASP A 113 5.48 14.21 15.83
C ASP A 113 5.74 15.33 14.79
N PRO A 114 5.23 16.55 15.06
CA PRO A 114 5.42 17.70 14.17
C PRO A 114 6.89 18.09 13.99
N SER A 115 7.73 17.77 14.98
CA SER A 115 9.16 18.08 14.94
C SER A 115 9.95 17.16 13.98
N ARG A 116 9.35 16.03 13.60
CA ARG A 116 9.93 15.01 12.70
C ARG A 116 11.24 14.41 13.22
N ASN A 117 11.48 14.49 14.53
CA ASN A 117 12.70 14.02 15.19
C ASN A 117 12.66 12.53 15.51
N PHE A 118 11.46 11.96 15.74
CA PHE A 118 11.32 10.54 16.02
C PHE A 118 11.46 9.74 14.73
N THR A 119 12.60 9.05 14.62
CA THR A 119 12.92 8.24 13.45
C THR A 119 13.45 6.86 13.84
N LEU A 120 13.13 5.86 13.03
CA LEU A 120 13.61 4.49 13.18
C LEU A 120 14.22 4.01 11.86
N THR A 121 15.27 3.21 11.94
CA THR A 121 15.84 2.51 10.77
C THR A 121 15.07 1.22 10.46
N THR A 122 14.41 0.63 11.46
CA THR A 122 13.56 -0.56 11.35
C THR A 122 12.34 -0.41 12.26
N LEU A 123 11.20 -0.99 11.88
CA LEU A 123 9.99 -1.01 12.72
C LEU A 123 9.92 -2.25 13.62
N GLY A 124 10.60 -3.32 13.22
CA GLY A 124 10.49 -4.64 13.85
C GLY A 124 9.60 -5.58 13.06
N LYS A 125 9.31 -6.76 13.63
CA LYS A 125 8.37 -7.73 13.03
C LYS A 125 6.94 -7.24 13.24
N LEU A 126 6.05 -7.53 12.31
CA LEU A 126 4.62 -7.35 12.54
C LEU A 126 4.16 -8.33 13.64
N GLU A 127 3.29 -7.83 14.51
CA GLU A 127 2.81 -8.53 15.70
C GLU A 127 1.64 -9.44 15.33
N GLN A 128 1.55 -10.59 16.00
CA GLN A 128 0.38 -11.47 15.87
C GLN A 128 -0.86 -10.82 16.48
N ASN A 129 -2.04 -11.30 16.07
CA ASN A 129 -3.35 -10.80 16.46
C ASN A 129 -3.52 -9.29 16.25
N THR A 130 -2.86 -8.74 15.23
CA THR A 130 -2.76 -7.29 15.04
C THR A 130 -3.18 -6.87 13.65
N TRP A 131 -3.99 -5.80 13.59
CA TRP A 131 -4.40 -5.15 12.37
C TRP A 131 -3.42 -4.05 11.99
N TYR A 132 -3.17 -3.90 10.69
CA TYR A 132 -2.39 -2.81 10.15
C TYR A 132 -3.09 -2.19 8.94
N PHE A 133 -2.95 -0.87 8.81
CA PHE A 133 -3.30 -0.14 7.60
C PHE A 133 -2.02 0.27 6.86
N LEU A 134 -2.02 0.08 5.54
CA LEU A 134 -0.94 0.45 4.65
C LEU A 134 -1.42 1.43 3.58
N GLY A 135 -0.90 2.65 3.65
CA GLY A 135 -1.17 3.73 2.70
C GLY A 135 -0.01 3.97 1.73
N GLY A 136 -0.30 4.62 0.60
CA GLY A 136 0.70 4.91 -0.43
C GLY A 136 1.05 3.71 -1.31
N LEU A 137 0.26 2.63 -1.28
CA LEU A 137 0.52 1.42 -2.07
C LEU A 137 -0.17 1.39 -3.44
N SER A 138 -1.15 2.25 -3.68
CA SER A 138 -2.00 2.18 -4.87
C SER A 138 -2.00 3.49 -5.67
N LYS A 139 -2.07 3.38 -7.00
CA LYS A 139 -2.40 4.53 -7.87
C LYS A 139 -3.91 4.78 -7.90
N ILE A 140 -4.70 3.71 -7.93
CA ILE A 140 -6.15 3.78 -7.84
C ILE A 140 -6.53 3.73 -6.36
N LYS A 141 -7.15 4.80 -5.84
CA LYS A 141 -7.83 4.94 -4.53
C LYS A 141 -8.21 3.60 -3.86
N THR A 142 -7.24 2.88 -3.30
CA THR A 142 -7.40 1.55 -2.70
C THR A 142 -6.58 1.55 -1.43
N LEU A 143 -7.24 1.21 -0.33
CA LEU A 143 -6.67 1.11 0.99
C LEU A 143 -6.33 -0.36 1.25
N TYR A 144 -5.16 -0.60 1.84
CA TYR A 144 -4.72 -1.94 2.19
C TYR A 144 -4.80 -2.11 3.70
N TYR A 145 -5.60 -3.07 4.14
CA TYR A 145 -5.59 -3.55 5.52
C TYR A 145 -5.02 -4.95 5.53
N ILE A 146 -4.22 -5.24 6.55
CA ILE A 146 -3.76 -6.61 6.82
C ILE A 146 -4.06 -6.97 8.27
N TYR A 147 -4.29 -8.25 8.49
CA TYR A 147 -4.35 -8.84 9.82
C TYR A 147 -3.36 -10.00 9.89
N ILE A 148 -2.54 -10.01 10.93
CA ILE A 148 -1.69 -11.14 11.26
C ILE A 148 -2.41 -11.95 12.32
N ASP A 149 -2.80 -13.18 12.03
CA ASP A 149 -3.51 -13.99 13.01
C ASP A 149 -2.58 -14.66 14.03
N SER A 150 -3.16 -15.39 14.98
CA SER A 150 -2.45 -16.12 16.03
C SER A 150 -1.51 -17.20 15.49
N SER A 151 -1.74 -17.70 14.27
CA SER A 151 -0.87 -18.65 13.58
C SER A 151 0.22 -17.98 12.76
N ASN A 152 0.34 -16.64 12.84
CA ASN A 152 1.23 -15.83 12.01
C ASN A 152 0.86 -15.86 10.52
N LYS A 153 -0.39 -16.13 10.17
CA LYS A 153 -0.86 -16.04 8.78
C LYS A 153 -1.34 -14.63 8.48
N LEU A 154 -0.95 -14.11 7.31
CA LEU A 154 -1.41 -12.82 6.79
C LEU A 154 -2.77 -12.98 6.11
N HIS A 155 -3.69 -12.12 6.49
CA HIS A 155 -4.95 -11.89 5.79
C HIS A 155 -4.93 -10.49 5.21
N GLN A 156 -5.13 -10.34 3.91
CA GLN A 156 -5.08 -9.05 3.22
C GLN A 156 -6.48 -8.66 2.74
N PHE A 157 -6.83 -7.39 2.97
CA PHE A 157 -8.10 -6.80 2.57
C PHE A 157 -7.82 -5.54 1.74
N ARG A 158 -8.40 -5.48 0.55
CA ARG A 158 -8.36 -4.32 -0.34
C ARG A 158 -9.69 -3.58 -0.22
N VAL A 159 -9.66 -2.33 0.21
CA VAL A 159 -10.87 -1.52 0.43
C VAL A 159 -10.86 -0.37 -0.58
N PRO A 160 -11.88 -0.24 -1.45
CA PRO A 160 -12.01 0.91 -2.34
C PRO A 160 -12.10 2.21 -1.54
N ALA A 161 -11.25 3.20 -1.83
CA ALA A 161 -11.24 4.46 -1.10
C ALA A 161 -12.40 5.41 -1.47
N VAL A 162 -13.33 4.98 -2.34
CA VAL A 162 -14.64 5.65 -2.49
C VAL A 162 -15.43 5.66 -1.18
N HIS A 163 -15.19 4.68 -0.31
CA HIS A 163 -15.75 4.64 1.04
C HIS A 163 -15.06 5.62 2.01
N TRP A 164 -13.97 6.26 1.60
CA TRP A 164 -13.19 7.19 2.42
C TRP A 164 -13.64 8.65 2.27
N THR A 165 -14.26 9.01 1.14
CA THR A 165 -14.66 10.41 0.82
C THR A 165 -16.07 10.77 1.27
N ASN A 166 -16.81 9.86 1.92
CA ASN A 166 -18.18 10.10 2.40
C ASN A 166 -18.23 10.50 3.89
N ILE A 167 -17.21 11.22 4.37
CA ILE A 167 -17.04 11.66 5.76
C ILE A 167 -16.78 13.16 5.78
#